data_AF-A0A838GJ50-F1
#
_entry.id   AF-A0A838GJ50-F1
#
_cell.length_a   1.000
_cell.length_b   1.000
_cell.length_c   1.000
_cell.angle_alpha   90.00
_cell.angle_beta   90.00
_cell.angle_gamma   90.00
#
_symmetry.space_group_name_H-M   'P 1'
#
loop_
_entity.id
_entity.type
_entity.pdbx_description
1 polymer ?
#
loop_
_entity_poly.entity_id
_entity_poly.type
_entity_poly.pdbx_seq_one_letter_code
_entity_poly.pdbx_strand_id
1 'polypeptide(L)'
;MTGFTWTDEDKRRLLAIKDDLSLVSTASACQLLIADGWRNTYMMGLLPLRPFGLGIRIVGRARTCRYLFRRAPGQGPDPEARRISPEIVAIESIEEGDIFCVDALGVPTSGIIGDILSARLEGCRRR
;
A
#
# COMPACT_ATOMS: atom_id res chain seq x y z
N MET A 1 -14.94 6.96 16.12
CA MET A 1 -14.33 5.78 15.48
C MET A 1 -12.94 5.63 16.08
N THR A 2 -12.74 4.67 16.98
CA THR A 2 -11.40 4.30 17.45
C THR A 2 -10.68 3.69 16.27
N GLY A 3 -9.87 4.48 15.57
CA GLY A 3 -9.09 4.03 14.44
C GLY A 3 -8.14 2.93 14.89
N PHE A 4 -7.98 1.89 14.07
CA PHE A 4 -6.90 0.94 14.24
C PHE A 4 -5.56 1.69 14.15
N THR A 5 -4.79 1.68 15.24
CA THR A 5 -3.45 2.28 15.30
C THR A 5 -2.42 1.17 15.32
N TRP A 6 -1.52 1.17 14.33
CA TRP A 6 -0.38 0.26 14.31
C TRP A 6 0.57 0.56 15.47
N THR A 7 0.86 -0.45 16.29
CA THR A 7 1.72 -0.32 17.48
C THR A 7 3.10 -0.97 17.29
N ASP A 8 4.02 -0.69 18.22
CA ASP A 8 5.33 -1.37 18.26
C ASP A 8 5.21 -2.87 18.53
N GLU A 9 4.15 -3.30 19.23
CA GLU A 9 3.83 -4.71 19.42
C GLU A 9 3.46 -5.38 18.09
N ASP A 10 2.64 -4.72 17.26
CA ASP A 10 2.28 -5.24 15.93
C ASP A 10 3.50 -5.32 15.03
N LYS A 11 4.40 -4.34 15.12
CA LYS A 11 5.71 -4.37 14.44
C LYS A 11 6.54 -5.58 14.86
N ARG A 12 6.65 -5.84 16.17
CA ARG A 12 7.37 -7.01 16.68
C ARG A 12 6.75 -8.33 16.21
N ARG A 13 5.42 -8.45 16.21
CA ARG A 13 4.71 -9.64 15.71
C ARG A 13 4.96 -9.88 14.23
N LEU A 14 4.87 -8.84 13.40
CA LEU A 14 5.16 -8.96 11.96
C LEU A 14 6.60 -9.41 11.72
N LEU A 15 7.57 -8.78 12.41
CA LEU A 15 8.99 -9.14 12.26
C LEU A 15 9.26 -10.60 12.64
N ALA A 16 8.58 -11.12 13.65
CA ALA A 16 8.76 -12.51 14.11
C ALA A 16 8.32 -13.57 13.07
N ILE A 17 7.39 -13.24 12.15
CA ILE A 17 6.81 -14.20 11.20
C ILE A 17 7.02 -13.81 9.72
N LYS A 18 7.69 -12.68 9.45
CA LYS A 18 7.80 -12.10 8.11
C LYS A 18 8.42 -13.08 7.11
N ASP A 19 9.47 -13.77 7.53
CA ASP A 19 10.21 -14.69 6.66
C ASP A 19 9.37 -15.95 6.37
N ASP A 20 8.67 -16.48 7.37
CA ASP A 20 7.75 -17.62 7.21
C ASP A 20 6.62 -17.29 6.22
N LEU A 21 6.05 -16.09 6.34
CA LEU A 21 5.01 -15.62 5.41
C LEU A 21 5.51 -15.54 3.97
N SER A 22 6.81 -15.29 3.74
CA SER A 22 7.39 -15.22 2.40
C SER A 22 7.46 -16.59 1.69
N LEU A 23 7.42 -17.68 2.46
CA LEU A 23 7.42 -19.06 1.96
C LEU A 23 6.04 -19.50 1.47
N VAL A 24 4.97 -18.85 1.93
CA VAL A 24 3.59 -19.21 1.62
C VAL A 24 3.14 -18.53 0.31
N SER A 25 2.48 -19.28 -0.57
CA SER A 25 1.91 -18.70 -1.79
C SER A 25 0.68 -17.83 -1.49
N THR A 26 0.41 -16.81 -2.30
CA THR A 26 -0.80 -15.98 -2.15
C THR A 26 -2.08 -16.80 -2.28
N ALA A 27 -2.08 -17.83 -3.13
CA ALA A 27 -3.19 -18.77 -3.27
C ALA A 27 -3.43 -19.58 -1.97
N SER A 28 -2.36 -20.08 -1.36
CA SER A 28 -2.42 -20.80 -0.08
C SER A 28 -2.90 -19.90 1.05
N ALA A 29 -2.35 -18.68 1.16
CA ALA A 29 -2.78 -17.71 2.16
C ALA A 29 -4.26 -17.33 2.00
N CYS A 30 -4.72 -17.12 0.76
CA CYS A 30 -6.13 -16.86 0.44
C CYS A 30 -7.04 -18.00 0.92
N GLN A 31 -6.65 -19.26 0.64
CA GLN A 31 -7.44 -20.42 1.05
C GLN A 31 -7.54 -20.57 2.58
N LEU A 32 -6.45 -20.31 3.30
CA LEU A 32 -6.44 -20.33 4.77
C LEU A 32 -7.39 -19.26 5.35
N LEU A 33 -7.35 -18.04 4.80
CA LEU A 33 -8.24 -16.96 5.24
C LEU A 33 -9.71 -17.25 4.91
N ILE A 34 -9.99 -17.90 3.77
CA ILE A 34 -11.35 -18.37 3.43
C ILE A 34 -11.84 -19.41 4.44
N ALA A 35 -10.98 -20.35 4.83
CA ALA A 35 -11.30 -21.35 5.86
C ALA A 35 -11.60 -20.71 7.22
N ASP A 36 -10.94 -19.59 7.54
CA ASP A 36 -11.19 -18.76 8.73
C ASP A 36 -12.44 -17.84 8.59
N GLY A 37 -13.11 -17.86 7.43
CA GLY A 37 -14.37 -17.15 7.19
C GLY A 37 -14.24 -15.83 6.42
N TRP A 38 -13.03 -15.43 6.03
CA TRP A 38 -12.79 -14.21 5.25
C TRP A 38 -13.01 -14.46 3.76
N ARG A 39 -13.96 -13.73 3.15
CA ARG A 39 -14.30 -13.91 1.72
C ARG A 39 -13.64 -12.92 0.76
N ASN A 40 -13.11 -11.81 1.26
CA ASN A 40 -12.52 -10.73 0.46
C ASN A 40 -11.03 -10.56 0.79
N THR A 41 -10.23 -11.56 0.45
CA THR A 41 -8.84 -11.73 0.90
C THR A 41 -7.79 -11.40 -0.16
N TYR A 42 -8.22 -10.99 -1.35
CA TYR A 42 -7.35 -10.63 -2.46
C TYR A 42 -7.92 -9.46 -3.27
N MET A 43 -7.04 -8.76 -4.00
CA MET A 43 -7.42 -7.63 -4.85
C MET A 43 -7.67 -8.10 -6.28
N MET A 44 -8.87 -7.86 -6.80
CA MET A 44 -9.25 -8.15 -8.19
C MET A 44 -8.60 -7.17 -9.16
N GLY A 45 -8.11 -7.67 -10.30
CA GLY A 45 -7.59 -6.84 -11.40
C GLY A 45 -6.20 -6.25 -11.16
N LEU A 46 -5.55 -6.55 -10.04
CA LEU A 46 -4.17 -6.12 -9.79
C LEU A 46 -3.20 -6.98 -10.59
N LEU A 47 -2.45 -6.35 -11.50
CA LEU A 47 -1.42 -7.01 -12.31
C LEU A 47 -0.05 -6.37 -12.04
N PRO A 48 1.02 -7.18 -11.97
CA PRO A 48 2.35 -6.64 -11.77
C PRO A 48 2.83 -5.90 -13.02
N LEU A 49 3.41 -4.71 -12.85
CA LEU A 49 4.00 -3.94 -13.96
C LEU A 49 5.22 -4.63 -14.59
N ARG A 50 5.93 -5.45 -13.80
CA ARG A 50 7.01 -6.32 -14.25
C ARG A 50 6.81 -7.70 -13.64
N PRO A 51 7.01 -8.80 -14.38
CA PRO A 51 6.98 -10.12 -13.79
C PRO A 51 7.94 -10.17 -12.60
N PHE A 52 7.41 -10.47 -11.43
CA PHE A 52 8.25 -10.91 -10.32
C PHE A 52 8.76 -12.30 -10.70
N GLY A 53 10.09 -12.49 -10.70
CA GLY A 53 10.67 -13.80 -10.98
C GLY A 53 10.01 -14.90 -10.14
N LEU A 54 9.98 -16.13 -10.65
CA LEU A 54 9.38 -17.26 -9.94
C LEU A 54 9.95 -17.37 -8.52
N GLY A 55 9.06 -17.37 -7.52
CA GLY A 55 9.43 -17.52 -6.11
C GLY A 55 9.68 -16.23 -5.32
N ILE A 56 9.72 -15.06 -5.96
CA ILE A 56 9.88 -13.78 -5.25
C ILE A 56 8.51 -13.30 -4.76
N ARG A 57 8.36 -13.13 -3.44
CA ARG A 57 7.15 -12.62 -2.78
C ARG A 57 7.48 -11.44 -1.89
N ILE A 58 6.55 -10.51 -1.77
CA ILE A 58 6.67 -9.34 -0.90
C ILE A 58 5.71 -9.51 0.27
N VAL A 59 6.23 -9.37 1.49
CA VAL A 59 5.46 -9.38 2.73
C VAL A 59 5.81 -8.13 3.52
N GLY A 60 4.78 -7.46 4.04
CA GLY A 60 4.94 -6.19 4.74
C GLY A 60 3.62 -5.63 5.25
N ARG A 61 3.73 -4.60 6.09
CA ARG A 61 2.57 -3.86 6.60
C ARG A 61 1.95 -3.03 5.46
N ALA A 62 0.63 -3.06 5.32
CA ALA A 62 -0.07 -2.19 4.38
C ALA A 62 -0.17 -0.75 4.90
N ARG A 63 0.42 0.20 4.17
CA ARG A 63 0.19 1.64 4.31
C ARG A 63 -0.86 2.06 3.29
N THR A 64 -2.04 2.45 3.76
CA THR A 64 -3.20 2.65 2.88
C THR A 64 -3.45 4.11 2.56
N CYS A 65 -3.75 4.40 1.31
CA CYS A 65 -4.22 5.71 0.85
C CYS A 65 -5.40 5.51 -0.09
N ARG A 66 -6.49 6.26 0.10
CA ARG A 66 -7.67 6.22 -0.76
C ARG A 66 -7.89 7.58 -1.39
N TYR A 67 -7.97 7.62 -2.72
CA TYR A 67 -8.42 8.81 -3.43
C TYR A 67 -9.94 8.93 -3.31
N LEU A 68 -10.40 10.17 -3.37
CA LEU A 68 -11.81 10.52 -3.44
C LEU A 68 -12.06 11.27 -4.75
N PHE A 69 -13.27 11.17 -5.27
CA PHE A 69 -13.66 12.00 -6.41
C PHE A 69 -13.54 13.48 -6.05
N ARG A 70 -12.66 14.17 -6.78
CA ARG A 70 -12.47 15.61 -6.61
C ARG A 70 -13.65 16.35 -7.23
N ARG A 71 -14.34 17.17 -6.44
CA ARG A 71 -15.30 18.16 -6.98
C ARG A 71 -14.53 19.26 -7.70
N ALA A 72 -15.19 19.94 -8.64
CA ALA A 72 -14.61 21.07 -9.36
C ALA A 72 -13.88 22.01 -8.37
N PRO A 73 -12.62 22.36 -8.66
CA PRO A 73 -11.81 23.04 -7.68
C PRO A 73 -12.33 24.47 -7.48
N GLY A 74 -12.56 24.85 -6.22
CA GLY A 74 -12.95 26.22 -5.89
C GLY A 74 -11.83 27.24 -6.14
N GLN A 75 -10.57 26.78 -6.29
CA GLN A 75 -9.39 27.60 -6.54
C GLN A 75 -8.41 26.89 -7.48
N GLY A 76 -7.47 27.66 -8.07
CA GLY A 76 -6.43 27.12 -8.96
C GLY A 76 -5.45 26.17 -8.27
N PRO A 77 -4.44 25.66 -9.00
CA PRO A 77 -3.41 24.80 -8.43
C PRO A 77 -2.64 25.53 -7.30
N ASP A 78 -2.56 24.89 -6.14
CA ASP A 78 -1.79 25.38 -4.99
C ASP A 78 -0.59 24.43 -4.74
N PRO A 79 0.65 24.88 -5.05
CA PRO A 79 1.85 24.10 -4.82
C PRO A 79 2.14 23.79 -3.35
N GLU A 80 1.78 24.67 -2.41
CA GLU A 80 1.99 24.42 -0.98
C GLU A 80 1.02 23.37 -0.46
N ALA A 81 -0.27 23.49 -0.79
CA ALA A 81 -1.25 22.45 -0.44
C ALA A 81 -0.91 21.09 -1.05
N ARG A 82 -0.27 21.06 -2.24
CA ARG A 82 0.20 19.82 -2.87
C ARG A 82 1.33 19.14 -2.08
N ARG A 83 2.24 19.92 -1.47
CA ARG A 83 3.37 19.41 -0.69
C ARG A 83 2.93 18.72 0.61
N ILE A 84 1.83 19.16 1.20
CA ILE A 84 1.27 18.60 2.43
C ILE A 84 0.03 17.74 2.19
N SER A 85 -0.18 17.29 0.94
CA SER A 85 -1.35 16.48 0.62
C SER A 85 -1.33 15.16 1.41
N PRO A 86 -2.49 14.58 1.73
CA PRO A 86 -2.55 13.30 2.45
C PRO A 86 -1.76 12.18 1.79
N GLU A 87 -1.65 12.20 0.46
CA GLU A 87 -0.81 11.28 -0.32
C GLU A 87 0.68 11.47 0.00
N ILE A 88 1.19 12.71 0.01
CA ILE A 88 2.60 12.98 0.36
C ILE A 88 2.87 12.60 1.81
N VAL A 89 1.98 12.96 2.73
CA VAL A 89 2.11 12.58 4.15
C VAL A 89 2.12 11.06 4.30
N ALA A 90 1.26 10.33 3.57
CA ALA A 90 1.27 8.87 3.59
C ALA A 90 2.59 8.30 3.04
N ILE A 91 3.09 8.84 1.92
CA ILE A 91 4.37 8.41 1.32
C ILE A 91 5.55 8.67 2.25
N GLU A 92 5.61 9.85 2.88
CA GLU A 92 6.72 10.23 3.76
C GLU A 92 6.67 9.51 5.11
N SER A 93 5.54 8.89 5.46
CA SER A 93 5.40 8.03 6.65
C SER A 93 5.80 6.57 6.43
N ILE A 94 6.14 6.18 5.20
CA ILE A 94 6.50 4.80 4.87
C ILE A 94 7.83 4.44 5.50
N GLU A 95 7.84 3.32 6.22
CA GLU A 95 9.04 2.71 6.79
C GLU A 95 9.56 1.58 5.90
N GLU A 96 10.80 1.16 6.12
CA GLU A 96 11.33 -0.02 5.46
C GLU A 96 10.46 -1.26 5.71
N GLY A 97 10.13 -1.98 4.64
CA GLY A 97 9.29 -3.18 4.70
C GLY A 97 7.79 -2.91 4.63
N ASP A 98 7.34 -1.65 4.64
CA ASP A 98 5.94 -1.33 4.33
C ASP A 98 5.61 -1.57 2.85
N ILE A 99 4.34 -1.87 2.60
CA ILE A 99 3.73 -1.97 1.28
C ILE A 99 2.73 -0.84 1.13
N PHE A 100 2.94 0.03 0.15
CA PHE A 100 2.01 1.13 -0.14
C PHE A 100 0.82 0.62 -0.97
N CYS A 101 -0.36 0.61 -0.35
CA CYS A 101 -1.60 0.12 -0.94
C CYS A 101 -2.52 1.30 -1.24
N VAL A 102 -2.86 1.50 -2.52
CA VAL A 102 -3.63 2.66 -2.94
C VAL A 102 -4.96 2.25 -3.57
N ASP A 103 -6.05 2.81 -3.06
CA ASP A 103 -7.36 2.74 -3.70
C ASP A 103 -7.53 3.96 -4.62
N ALA A 104 -7.40 3.71 -5.92
CA ALA A 104 -7.52 4.70 -6.99
C ALA A 104 -8.92 4.75 -7.63
N LEU A 105 -9.94 4.16 -6.98
CA LEU A 105 -11.33 4.13 -7.46
C LEU A 105 -11.55 3.40 -8.80
N GLY A 106 -10.54 2.72 -9.34
CA GLY A 106 -10.62 1.99 -10.60
C GLY A 106 -10.79 2.86 -11.84
N VAL A 107 -10.37 4.13 -11.80
CA VAL A 107 -10.49 5.07 -12.93
C VAL A 107 -9.26 4.96 -13.85
N PRO A 108 -9.38 4.38 -15.06
CA PRO A 108 -8.22 4.09 -15.92
C PRO A 108 -7.58 5.35 -16.54
N THR A 109 -8.31 6.47 -16.57
CA THR A 109 -7.85 7.74 -17.13
C THR A 109 -7.11 8.63 -16.13
N SER A 110 -6.91 8.16 -14.89
CA SER A 110 -6.24 8.93 -13.84
C SER A 110 -4.99 8.21 -13.35
N GLY A 111 -3.81 8.78 -13.66
CA GLY A 111 -2.55 8.33 -13.10
C GLY A 111 -2.36 8.84 -11.67
N ILE A 112 -2.18 7.92 -10.72
CA ILE A 112 -1.96 8.25 -9.29
C ILE A 112 -0.48 8.27 -8.90
N ILE A 113 0.36 7.41 -9.49
CA ILE A 113 1.77 7.26 -9.16
C ILE A 113 2.61 7.42 -10.42
N GLY A 114 3.51 8.41 -10.38
CA GLY A 114 4.51 8.66 -11.41
C GLY A 114 5.94 8.46 -10.89
N ASP A 115 6.90 8.90 -11.68
CA ASP A 115 8.34 8.87 -11.38
C ASP A 115 8.72 9.64 -10.10
N ILE A 116 8.20 10.85 -9.91
CA ILE A 116 8.49 11.70 -8.73
C ILE A 116 8.06 10.99 -7.43
N LEU A 117 6.85 10.44 -7.41
CA LEU A 117 6.33 9.73 -6.25
C LEU A 117 7.04 8.40 -6.04
N SER A 118 7.40 7.70 -7.12
CA SER A 118 8.20 6.48 -7.06
C SER A 118 9.59 6.74 -6.48
N ALA A 119 10.27 7.82 -6.89
CA ALA A 119 11.56 8.23 -6.35
C ALA A 119 11.49 8.59 -4.86
N ARG A 120 10.39 9.22 -4.42
CA ARG A 120 10.15 9.48 -2.99
C ARG A 120 9.96 8.18 -2.20
N LEU A 121 9.20 7.23 -2.74
CA LEU A 121 9.01 5.91 -2.13
C LEU A 121 10.34 5.16 -1.99
N GLU A 122 11.17 5.17 -3.04
CA GLU A 122 12.52 4.58 -2.99
C GLU A 122 13.42 5.29 -1.98
N GLY A 123 13.35 6.62 -1.91
CA GLY A 123 14.10 7.41 -0.94
C GLY A 123 13.74 7.12 0.51
N CYS A 124 12.46 6.85 0.81
CA CYS A 124 12.02 6.48 2.15
C CYS A 124 12.54 5.10 2.58
N ARG A 125 12.74 4.17 1.64
CA ARG A 125 13.34 2.84 1.93
C ARG A 125 14.83 2.89 2.27
N ARG A 126 15.52 4.00 2.00
CA ARG A 126 16.97 4.16 2.22
C ARG A 126 17.30 4.97 3.48
N ARG A 127 16.30 5.49 4.19
CA ARG A 127 16.48 6.23 5.46
C ARG A 127 16.33 5.27 6.63
#